data_AF-Q84KL2-F1
#
_entry.id   AF-Q84KL2-F1
#
_cell.length_a   1.000
_cell.length_b   1.000
_cell.length_c   1.000
_cell.angle_alpha   90.00
_cell.angle_beta   90.00
_cell.angle_gamma   90.00
#
_symmetry.space_group_name_H-M   'P 1'
#
loop_
_entity.id
_entity.type
_entity.pdbx_description
1 polymer ?
#
loop_
_entity_poly.entity_id
_entity_poly.type
_entity_poly.pdbx_seq_one_letter_code
_entity_poly.pdbx_strand_id
1 'polypeptide(L)'
;MALALVSVAPLVSMRRSLFSSPYELKSIDKTIPNLVMCRKRMSGRPSIRVSSTASVSNDDGVRRRVGDYRYNHWDEDLIDSLATSYEAPSYLKRADTLVEATKDRFNSMGVDDGQRMSPLTDLYQRLWMVDSVERLGIDRHFQNEIKSALDYVFSYWKEKGIGRGRQSAVTDLNSTALGLRTLRLHGYPVSSDVLENFKDHNGQFTCSGIQTEGEIRGVLNLFRASLIAFPGEKVMQEAEIFSTMYLKHALQKIAVSSLSQEIEYLLEYGWHTNPPRLEARMYMEVFPQDTIYEQKLVELAKVEFNIFHSLQKRELQSLCRWWKHYGFPQLSFTRHIHVEYYTFASCIATDPKQSAFRLGFAKMSYFVTVLDDIYDTYGTMEELELFTAAIKRWDPSVVDCLPEYMKGVYMAVYDTVNEMAKEAEKVQGRDTLNYVRQAWELYIDAYMPEAKWISSGYLPTFQEYLDSSKISFGTRITILQPILTLGEPLSHEILQEIDFSAKFNDLISVILRLKGGQGSVVQEASSVSCYMKDNAGLTEEDAIHCINDMVNNLLKELNWELLKPDSNVPISCRKAAFDICRIFHHGYKYRDGYGDATIEVKNLVKRTVLEPVPL
;
A
#
# COMPACT_ATOMS: atom_id res chain seq x y z
N MET A 1 -5.80 58.42 8.94
CA MET A 1 -6.51 59.52 8.25
C MET A 1 -7.31 58.92 7.10
N ALA A 2 -8.63 59.11 7.10
CA ALA A 2 -9.59 59.03 5.99
C ALA A 2 -9.86 57.69 5.27
N LEU A 3 -10.91 57.02 5.77
CA LEU A 3 -12.11 56.52 5.06
C LEU A 3 -12.34 56.95 3.59
N ALA A 4 -12.85 56.01 2.77
CA ALA A 4 -14.05 56.22 1.96
C ALA A 4 -14.71 54.89 1.52
N LEU A 5 -15.99 54.76 1.90
CA LEU A 5 -17.01 53.78 1.47
C LEU A 5 -17.84 54.35 0.31
N VAL A 6 -18.73 53.51 -0.26
CA VAL A 6 -20.01 53.73 -1.00
C VAL A 6 -19.98 53.03 -2.38
N SER A 7 -20.64 51.86 -2.57
CA SER A 7 -22.09 51.58 -2.86
C SER A 7 -22.51 52.05 -4.27
N VAL A 8 -23.31 51.42 -5.14
CA VAL A 8 -24.54 50.57 -5.06
C VAL A 8 -24.67 49.78 -6.41
N ALA A 9 -25.34 48.61 -6.42
CA ALA A 9 -25.76 47.79 -7.59
C ALA A 9 -27.00 48.38 -8.36
N PRO A 10 -27.84 47.67 -9.17
CA PRO A 10 -27.76 46.38 -9.92
C PRO A 10 -28.32 46.49 -11.39
N LEU A 11 -28.41 45.37 -12.16
CA LEU A 11 -29.59 44.92 -12.96
C LEU A 11 -29.27 43.89 -14.09
N VAL A 12 -29.81 42.66 -13.93
CA VAL A 12 -30.80 41.97 -14.80
C VAL A 12 -30.43 41.35 -16.18
N SER A 13 -30.53 39.99 -16.20
CA SER A 13 -31.32 39.11 -17.09
C SER A 13 -31.04 39.01 -18.60
N MET A 14 -30.83 37.77 -19.11
CA MET A 14 -31.89 36.99 -19.80
C MET A 14 -31.50 35.55 -20.15
N ARG A 15 -32.39 34.62 -19.75
CA ARG A 15 -32.64 33.28 -20.33
C ARG A 15 -33.09 33.44 -21.81
N ARG A 16 -33.12 32.45 -22.72
CA ARG A 16 -33.78 31.13 -22.64
C ARG A 16 -33.59 30.35 -23.97
N SER A 17 -33.54 29.04 -23.84
CA SER A 17 -33.73 27.98 -24.85
C SER A 17 -35.07 28.02 -25.60
N LEU A 18 -35.18 27.34 -26.75
CA LEU A 18 -36.37 26.56 -27.16
C LEU A 18 -36.03 25.47 -28.20
N PHE A 19 -36.85 24.41 -28.17
CA PHE A 19 -36.74 23.06 -28.73
C PHE A 19 -37.02 22.90 -30.24
N SER A 20 -36.57 21.78 -30.85
CA SER A 20 -37.46 20.79 -31.54
C SER A 20 -36.69 19.60 -32.16
N SER A 21 -37.33 18.42 -32.15
CA SER A 21 -37.04 17.11 -32.79
C SER A 21 -38.14 16.89 -33.86
N PRO A 22 -38.07 16.02 -34.92
CA PRO A 22 -38.07 14.54 -34.77
C PRO A 22 -37.55 13.60 -35.93
N TYR A 23 -37.33 12.31 -35.57
CA TYR A 23 -37.36 11.00 -36.28
C TYR A 23 -36.70 10.79 -37.67
N GLU A 24 -35.91 9.72 -37.91
CA GLU A 24 -36.39 8.40 -38.40
C GLU A 24 -35.43 7.21 -38.11
N LEU A 25 -36.01 6.01 -37.93
CA LEU A 25 -35.38 4.69 -37.76
C LEU A 25 -35.02 4.03 -39.11
N LYS A 26 -33.89 3.29 -39.16
CA LYS A 26 -33.75 2.05 -39.96
C LYS A 26 -32.82 1.04 -39.27
N SER A 27 -33.33 -0.18 -39.11
CA SER A 27 -32.71 -1.37 -38.52
C SER A 27 -31.89 -2.16 -39.56
N ILE A 28 -30.69 -2.61 -39.19
CA ILE A 28 -30.07 -3.83 -39.75
C ILE A 28 -29.34 -4.58 -38.63
N ASP A 29 -29.84 -5.78 -38.32
CA ASP A 29 -29.22 -6.80 -37.50
C ASP A 29 -27.91 -7.30 -38.10
N LYS A 30 -26.88 -7.48 -37.25
CA LYS A 30 -25.94 -8.62 -37.31
C LYS A 30 -25.18 -8.75 -35.98
N THR A 31 -25.29 -9.93 -35.41
CA THR A 31 -24.82 -10.44 -34.12
C THR A 31 -23.30 -10.60 -34.05
N ILE A 32 -22.64 -9.97 -33.06
CA ILE A 32 -21.31 -10.33 -32.51
C ILE A 32 -21.31 -9.98 -31.00
N PRO A 33 -20.76 -10.80 -30.07
CA PRO A 33 -20.93 -10.61 -28.63
C PRO A 33 -19.99 -9.54 -28.07
N ASN A 34 -20.56 -8.46 -27.53
CA ASN A 34 -19.81 -7.41 -26.82
C ASN A 34 -19.73 -7.71 -25.32
N LEU A 35 -18.50 -7.84 -24.81
CA LEU A 35 -18.14 -7.61 -23.41
C LEU A 35 -18.44 -6.15 -23.07
N VAL A 36 -19.53 -5.93 -22.32
CA VAL A 36 -19.92 -4.60 -21.84
C VAL A 36 -19.02 -4.21 -20.66
N MET A 37 -18.00 -3.38 -20.93
CA MET A 37 -17.41 -2.50 -19.93
C MET A 37 -18.46 -1.46 -19.53
N CYS A 38 -19.01 -1.62 -18.32
CA CYS A 38 -20.04 -0.76 -17.78
C CYS A 38 -19.47 0.62 -17.42
N ARG A 39 -19.44 1.56 -18.38
CA ARG A 39 -19.32 3.00 -18.08
C ARG A 39 -20.63 3.51 -17.48
N LYS A 40 -20.69 3.63 -16.15
CA LYS A 40 -21.66 4.53 -15.49
C LYS A 40 -20.93 5.79 -15.05
N ARG A 41 -21.34 6.93 -15.63
CA ARG A 41 -21.13 8.27 -15.05
C ARG A 41 -21.77 8.27 -13.66
N MET A 42 -20.95 8.29 -12.61
CA MET A 42 -21.43 8.57 -11.25
C MET A 42 -21.53 10.08 -11.06
N SER A 43 -22.70 10.65 -11.35
CA SER A 43 -23.14 11.89 -10.70
C SER A 43 -24.12 11.49 -9.61
N GLY A 44 -23.59 11.13 -8.44
CA GLY A 44 -24.36 10.83 -7.24
C GLY A 44 -23.47 11.09 -6.05
N ARG A 45 -23.91 11.95 -5.11
CA ARG A 45 -23.24 12.15 -3.83
C ARG A 45 -23.02 10.77 -3.17
N PRO A 46 -21.83 10.48 -2.61
CA PRO A 46 -21.68 9.29 -1.79
C PRO A 46 -22.55 9.48 -0.54
N SER A 47 -23.60 8.68 -0.42
CA SER A 47 -24.28 8.49 0.87
C SER A 47 -23.35 7.64 1.72
N ILE A 48 -22.68 8.27 2.70
CA ILE A 48 -22.03 7.55 3.79
C ILE A 48 -23.13 6.77 4.52
N ARG A 49 -23.03 5.44 4.50
CA ARG A 49 -23.99 4.56 5.18
C ARG A 49 -23.59 4.52 6.64
N VAL A 50 -24.51 4.95 7.50
CA VAL A 50 -24.40 4.92 8.96
C VAL A 50 -24.20 3.47 9.40
N SER A 51 -23.09 3.16 10.09
CA SER A 51 -23.01 1.93 10.88
C SER A 51 -23.96 2.10 12.06
N SER A 52 -25.11 1.42 12.03
CA SER A 52 -26.06 1.45 13.15
C SER A 52 -25.62 0.45 14.20
N THR A 53 -25.19 0.90 15.37
CA THR A 53 -24.92 0.02 16.51
C THR A 53 -26.25 -0.48 17.09
N ALA A 54 -26.44 -1.79 17.08
CA ALA A 54 -27.59 -2.43 17.73
C ALA A 54 -27.19 -2.86 19.15
N SER A 55 -28.07 -2.63 20.13
CA SER A 55 -27.91 -3.18 21.47
C SER A 55 -28.56 -4.55 21.54
N VAL A 56 -27.78 -5.59 21.85
CA VAL A 56 -28.30 -6.95 22.03
C VAL A 56 -28.15 -7.36 23.50
N SER A 57 -29.17 -8.04 24.03
CA SER A 57 -29.08 -8.76 25.31
C SER A 57 -28.60 -10.18 25.04
N ASN A 58 -27.43 -10.54 25.55
CA ASN A 58 -26.95 -11.93 25.51
C ASN A 58 -27.52 -12.76 26.66
N ASP A 59 -27.28 -14.07 26.62
CA ASP A 59 -27.71 -15.04 27.64
C ASP A 59 -27.19 -14.72 29.07
N ASP A 60 -26.18 -13.86 29.20
CA ASP A 60 -25.63 -13.39 30.49
C ASP A 60 -26.34 -12.14 31.06
N GLY A 61 -27.33 -11.59 30.36
CA GLY A 61 -28.10 -10.42 30.79
C GLY A 61 -27.37 -9.08 30.62
N VAL A 62 -26.16 -9.05 30.06
CA VAL A 62 -25.38 -7.82 29.82
C VAL A 62 -25.78 -7.22 28.47
N ARG A 63 -26.06 -5.91 28.44
CA ARG A 63 -26.33 -5.18 27.19
C ARG A 63 -25.01 -4.79 26.54
N ARG A 64 -24.76 -5.31 25.34
CA ARG A 64 -23.54 -5.01 24.56
C ARG A 64 -23.89 -4.26 23.28
N ARG A 65 -22.97 -3.42 22.81
CA ARG A 65 -23.05 -2.86 21.45
C ARG A 65 -22.44 -3.88 20.51
N VAL A 66 -23.00 -3.98 19.31
CA VAL A 66 -22.48 -4.85 18.25
C VAL A 66 -22.36 -4.01 16.98
N GLY A 67 -21.23 -4.12 16.31
CA GLY A 67 -21.03 -3.52 14.99
C GLY A 67 -21.84 -4.24 13.92
N ASP A 68 -22.31 -3.51 12.90
CA ASP A 68 -23.00 -4.11 11.75
C ASP A 68 -21.96 -4.68 10.77
N TYR A 69 -21.32 -5.79 11.17
CA TYR A 69 -20.27 -6.43 10.38
C TYR A 69 -20.84 -7.49 9.43
N ARG A 70 -20.30 -7.53 8.21
CA ARG A 70 -20.67 -8.56 7.23
C ARG A 70 -19.90 -9.86 7.47
N TYR A 71 -20.52 -10.97 7.09
CA TYR A 71 -19.94 -12.31 7.13
C TYR A 71 -18.69 -12.43 6.24
N ASN A 72 -17.84 -13.42 6.57
CA ASN A 72 -16.72 -13.86 5.75
C ASN A 72 -17.19 -14.14 4.30
N HIS A 73 -16.53 -13.52 3.31
CA HIS A 73 -16.86 -13.66 1.89
C HIS A 73 -16.13 -14.83 1.21
N TRP A 74 -15.17 -15.45 1.92
CA TRP A 74 -14.25 -16.45 1.38
C TRP A 74 -14.39 -17.73 2.21
N ASP A 75 -15.33 -18.58 1.82
CA ASP A 75 -15.51 -19.87 2.49
C ASP A 75 -14.38 -20.85 2.18
N GLU A 76 -14.31 -21.91 2.96
CA GLU A 76 -13.25 -22.92 2.87
C GLU A 76 -13.35 -23.72 1.57
N ASP A 77 -14.56 -24.00 1.10
CA ASP A 77 -14.78 -24.70 -0.16
C ASP A 77 -14.15 -23.94 -1.33
N LEU A 78 -14.26 -22.59 -1.33
CA LEU A 78 -13.58 -21.74 -2.29
C LEU A 78 -12.05 -21.86 -2.18
N ILE A 79 -11.48 -21.76 -0.98
CA ILE A 79 -10.03 -21.84 -0.76
C ILE A 79 -9.49 -23.22 -1.18
N ASP A 80 -10.21 -24.29 -0.85
CA ASP A 80 -9.84 -25.66 -1.20
C ASP A 80 -9.97 -25.94 -2.70
N SER A 81 -10.88 -25.26 -3.39
CA SER A 81 -11.06 -25.36 -4.84
C SER A 81 -9.96 -24.67 -5.67
N LEU A 82 -9.09 -23.85 -5.06
CA LEU A 82 -8.03 -23.12 -5.78
C LEU A 82 -7.08 -24.06 -6.53
N ALA A 83 -6.76 -23.75 -7.79
CA ALA A 83 -5.95 -24.61 -8.65
C ALA A 83 -4.48 -24.67 -8.20
N THR A 84 -3.89 -25.89 -8.19
CA THR A 84 -2.50 -26.14 -7.73
C THR A 84 -1.58 -26.70 -8.82
N SER A 85 -1.97 -26.63 -10.09
CA SER A 85 -1.22 -27.26 -11.19
C SER A 85 0.19 -26.69 -11.39
N TYR A 86 0.48 -25.52 -10.82
CA TYR A 86 1.74 -24.78 -11.02
C TYR A 86 2.90 -25.28 -10.14
N GLU A 87 2.67 -26.28 -9.28
CA GLU A 87 3.74 -26.96 -8.54
C GLU A 87 4.45 -28.04 -9.38
N ALA A 88 3.95 -28.34 -10.59
CA ALA A 88 4.55 -29.36 -11.43
C ALA A 88 6.01 -29.00 -11.77
N PRO A 89 6.96 -29.97 -11.75
CA PRO A 89 8.38 -29.72 -12.04
C PRO A 89 8.64 -29.04 -13.39
N SER A 90 7.71 -29.17 -14.35
CA SER A 90 7.78 -28.49 -15.64
C SER A 90 7.73 -26.97 -15.53
N TYR A 91 6.92 -26.41 -14.62
CA TYR A 91 6.80 -24.96 -14.43
C TYR A 91 8.04 -24.38 -13.76
N LEU A 92 8.55 -25.05 -12.72
CA LEU A 92 9.80 -24.67 -12.05
C LEU A 92 10.97 -24.69 -13.04
N LYS A 93 11.12 -25.77 -13.81
CA LYS A 93 12.16 -25.87 -14.84
C LYS A 93 12.01 -24.78 -15.92
N ARG A 94 10.78 -24.43 -16.30
CA ARG A 94 10.52 -23.35 -17.27
C ARG A 94 10.91 -21.99 -16.70
N ALA A 95 10.56 -21.71 -15.43
CA ALA A 95 10.99 -20.51 -14.73
C ALA A 95 12.51 -20.40 -14.69
N ASP A 96 13.22 -21.44 -14.27
CA ASP A 96 14.69 -21.47 -14.22
C ASP A 96 15.31 -21.17 -15.60
N THR A 97 14.75 -21.77 -16.66
CA THR A 97 15.22 -21.54 -18.04
C THR A 97 15.04 -20.07 -18.45
N LEU A 98 13.92 -19.45 -18.08
CA LEU A 98 13.63 -18.05 -18.39
C LEU A 98 14.45 -17.09 -17.54
N VAL A 99 14.74 -17.44 -16.28
CA VAL A 99 15.66 -16.71 -15.40
C VAL A 99 17.05 -16.66 -16.03
N GLU A 100 17.62 -17.79 -16.43
CA GLU A 100 18.95 -17.83 -17.05
C GLU A 100 18.98 -17.04 -18.37
N ALA A 101 17.96 -17.18 -19.22
CA ALA A 101 17.86 -16.38 -20.45
C ALA A 101 17.79 -14.85 -20.18
N THR A 102 17.22 -14.45 -19.04
CA THR A 102 17.12 -13.05 -18.63
C THR A 102 18.45 -12.55 -18.04
N LYS A 103 19.16 -13.38 -17.28
CA LYS A 103 20.54 -13.09 -16.83
C LYS A 103 21.49 -12.94 -18.01
N ASP A 104 21.41 -13.83 -19.00
CA ASP A 104 22.18 -13.72 -20.24
C ASP A 104 21.92 -12.39 -20.94
N ARG A 105 20.66 -11.92 -20.92
CA ARG A 105 20.33 -10.59 -21.44
C ARG A 105 20.99 -9.49 -20.64
N PHE A 106 20.90 -9.50 -19.31
CA PHE A 106 21.61 -8.55 -18.45
C PHE A 106 23.12 -8.51 -18.73
N ASN A 107 23.74 -9.68 -18.86
CA ASN A 107 25.17 -9.82 -19.12
C ASN A 107 25.54 -9.34 -20.53
N SER A 108 24.72 -9.63 -21.54
CA SER A 108 24.93 -9.14 -22.92
C SER A 108 24.90 -7.61 -23.03
N MET A 109 24.27 -6.91 -22.08
CA MET A 109 24.33 -5.45 -22.00
C MET A 109 25.71 -4.94 -21.55
N GLY A 110 26.50 -5.76 -20.86
CA GLY A 110 27.78 -5.42 -20.23
C GLY A 110 29.06 -5.80 -20.97
N VAL A 111 29.00 -6.64 -22.01
CA VAL A 111 30.19 -7.18 -22.68
C VAL A 111 30.45 -6.51 -24.04
N ASP A 112 31.71 -6.12 -24.28
CA ASP A 112 32.20 -5.54 -25.55
C ASP A 112 32.57 -6.63 -26.57
N ASP A 113 31.66 -7.58 -26.85
CA ASP A 113 31.91 -8.75 -27.73
C ASP A 113 31.01 -8.77 -28.98
N GLY A 114 31.04 -7.70 -29.77
CA GLY A 114 30.59 -7.71 -31.16
C GLY A 114 29.08 -7.59 -31.44
N GLN A 115 28.19 -7.87 -30.48
CA GLN A 115 26.76 -7.51 -30.56
C GLN A 115 26.46 -6.29 -29.66
N ARG A 116 26.98 -5.12 -30.07
CA ARG A 116 26.92 -3.91 -29.23
C ARG A 116 25.50 -3.41 -29.00
N MET A 117 25.14 -3.25 -27.73
CA MET A 117 24.11 -2.30 -27.33
C MET A 117 24.56 -0.89 -27.78
N SER A 118 23.68 -0.15 -28.45
CA SER A 118 24.04 1.14 -29.03
C SER A 118 24.54 2.09 -27.93
N PRO A 119 25.74 2.68 -28.06
CA PRO A 119 26.24 3.69 -27.12
C PRO A 119 25.34 4.94 -27.01
N LEU A 120 24.34 5.06 -27.88
CA LEU A 120 23.34 6.11 -27.88
C LEU A 120 22.11 5.78 -27.02
N THR A 121 21.92 4.53 -26.59
CA THR A 121 20.73 4.08 -25.84
C THR A 121 21.04 3.16 -24.65
N ASP A 122 22.31 2.87 -24.38
CA ASP A 122 22.72 1.86 -23.40
C ASP A 122 22.29 2.17 -21.96
N LEU A 123 22.32 3.45 -21.55
CA LEU A 123 21.88 3.87 -20.22
C LEU A 123 20.38 3.66 -20.03
N TYR A 124 19.56 4.09 -21.00
CA TYR A 124 18.12 3.92 -20.96
C TYR A 124 17.72 2.44 -20.98
N GLN A 125 18.37 1.62 -21.79
CA GLN A 125 18.06 0.18 -21.88
C GLN A 125 18.33 -0.56 -20.57
N ARG A 126 19.40 -0.20 -19.85
CA ARG A 126 19.69 -0.74 -18.52
C ARG A 126 18.64 -0.33 -17.49
N LEU A 127 18.29 0.96 -17.47
CA LEU A 127 17.24 1.48 -16.59
C LEU A 127 15.88 0.85 -16.86
N TRP A 128 15.51 0.72 -18.13
CA TRP A 128 14.28 0.07 -18.55
C TRP A 128 14.24 -1.40 -18.14
N MET A 129 15.38 -2.11 -18.25
CA MET A 129 15.49 -3.49 -17.80
C MET A 129 15.24 -3.62 -16.31
N VAL A 130 15.87 -2.77 -15.49
CA VAL A 130 15.68 -2.74 -14.04
C VAL A 130 14.21 -2.44 -13.69
N ASP A 131 13.64 -1.36 -14.25
CA ASP A 131 12.22 -1.01 -14.03
C ASP A 131 11.29 -2.15 -14.45
N SER A 132 11.59 -2.85 -15.56
CA SER A 132 10.75 -3.94 -16.06
C SER A 132 10.74 -5.13 -15.10
N VAL A 133 11.90 -5.60 -14.64
CA VAL A 133 11.96 -6.78 -13.75
C VAL A 133 11.39 -6.50 -12.36
N GLU A 134 11.57 -5.27 -11.85
CA GLU A 134 11.00 -4.85 -10.56
C GLU A 134 9.48 -4.73 -10.63
N ARG A 135 8.97 -4.04 -11.65
CA ARG A 135 7.52 -3.88 -11.81
C ARG A 135 6.82 -5.18 -12.17
N LEU A 136 7.51 -6.12 -12.83
CA LEU A 136 6.99 -7.47 -13.08
C LEU A 136 7.08 -8.38 -11.84
N GLY A 137 7.69 -7.92 -10.73
CA GLY A 137 7.79 -8.68 -9.48
C GLY A 137 8.70 -9.92 -9.57
N ILE A 138 9.73 -9.86 -10.42
CA ILE A 138 10.69 -10.95 -10.67
C ILE A 138 12.14 -10.54 -10.35
N ASP A 139 12.35 -9.34 -9.81
CA ASP A 139 13.64 -8.76 -9.46
C ASP A 139 14.46 -9.59 -8.46
N ARG A 140 13.83 -10.37 -7.58
CA ARG A 140 14.54 -11.26 -6.62
C ARG A 140 15.56 -12.19 -7.28
N HIS A 141 15.36 -12.53 -8.56
CA HIS A 141 16.23 -13.41 -9.33
C HIS A 141 17.45 -12.70 -9.92
N PHE A 142 17.47 -11.36 -9.90
CA PHE A 142 18.39 -10.52 -10.67
C PHE A 142 19.10 -9.46 -9.81
N GLN A 143 19.20 -9.64 -8.50
CA GLN A 143 19.73 -8.61 -7.59
C GLN A 143 21.16 -8.17 -7.94
N ASN A 144 22.02 -9.12 -8.36
CA ASN A 144 23.39 -8.82 -8.77
C ASN A 144 23.44 -8.05 -10.10
N GLU A 145 22.61 -8.47 -11.05
CA GLU A 145 22.49 -7.88 -12.37
C GLU A 145 21.90 -6.46 -12.31
N ILE A 146 20.88 -6.25 -11.46
CA ILE A 146 20.29 -4.95 -11.16
C ILE A 146 21.37 -4.03 -10.58
N LYS A 147 22.08 -4.48 -9.55
CA LYS A 147 23.16 -3.69 -8.95
C LYS A 147 24.24 -3.31 -9.98
N SER A 148 24.70 -4.26 -10.79
CA SER A 148 25.70 -4.00 -11.83
C SER A 148 25.19 -2.99 -12.88
N ALA A 149 23.93 -3.10 -13.30
CA ALA A 149 23.32 -2.17 -14.23
C ALA A 149 23.23 -0.75 -13.65
N LEU A 150 22.85 -0.62 -12.39
CA LEU A 150 22.74 0.67 -11.71
C LEU A 150 24.10 1.29 -11.39
N ASP A 151 25.10 0.51 -10.98
CA ASP A 151 26.48 0.98 -10.81
C ASP A 151 27.01 1.58 -12.13
N TYR A 152 26.74 0.92 -13.26
CA TYR A 152 27.11 1.44 -14.56
C TYR A 152 26.39 2.76 -14.87
N VAL A 153 25.06 2.83 -14.70
CA VAL A 153 24.29 4.06 -14.97
C VAL A 153 24.76 5.20 -14.07
N PHE A 154 24.99 4.93 -12.78
CA PHE A 154 25.47 5.91 -11.81
C PHE A 154 26.84 6.49 -12.20
N SER A 155 27.73 5.69 -12.78
CA SER A 155 29.04 6.18 -13.26
C SER A 155 28.96 7.26 -14.34
N TYR A 156 27.82 7.39 -15.04
CA TYR A 156 27.55 8.43 -16.03
C TYR A 156 26.61 9.53 -15.50
N TRP A 157 26.18 9.45 -14.24
CA TRP A 157 25.30 10.43 -13.62
C TRP A 157 26.05 11.77 -13.46
N LYS A 158 25.41 12.86 -13.89
CA LYS A 158 25.97 14.23 -13.85
C LYS A 158 24.94 15.19 -13.26
N GLU A 159 25.39 16.35 -12.81
CA GLU A 159 24.51 17.42 -12.30
C GLU A 159 23.42 17.85 -13.29
N LYS A 160 23.72 17.77 -14.60
CA LYS A 160 22.76 18.09 -15.67
C LYS A 160 21.79 16.96 -16.02
N GLY A 161 21.98 15.78 -15.42
CA GLY A 161 21.25 14.56 -15.75
C GLY A 161 22.00 13.69 -16.76
N ILE A 162 21.26 12.73 -17.33
CA ILE A 162 21.79 11.74 -18.25
C ILE A 162 21.03 11.78 -19.58
N GLY A 163 21.72 11.43 -20.66
CA GLY A 163 21.08 11.14 -21.94
C GLY A 163 20.62 9.69 -22.03
N ARG A 164 20.11 9.30 -23.20
CA ARG A 164 19.67 7.91 -23.45
C ARG A 164 20.84 6.91 -23.44
N GLY A 165 22.05 7.35 -23.77
CA GLY A 165 23.25 6.53 -23.75
C GLY A 165 24.51 7.32 -23.37
N ARG A 166 25.61 6.61 -23.15
CA ARG A 166 26.89 7.19 -22.70
C ARG A 166 27.50 8.20 -23.68
N GLN A 167 27.14 8.11 -24.96
CA GLN A 167 27.57 9.04 -26.02
C GLN A 167 26.48 10.06 -26.40
N SER A 168 25.38 10.16 -25.64
CA SER A 168 24.36 11.18 -25.89
C SER A 168 24.92 12.58 -25.62
N ALA A 169 24.78 13.47 -26.60
CA ALA A 169 25.21 14.87 -26.49
C ALA A 169 24.23 15.73 -25.67
N VAL A 170 22.98 15.29 -25.53
CA VAL A 170 21.89 16.02 -24.88
C VAL A 170 21.30 15.16 -23.78
N THR A 171 20.90 15.81 -22.69
CA THR A 171 20.18 15.19 -21.58
C THR A 171 18.76 14.85 -21.99
N ASP A 172 18.26 13.73 -21.47
CA ASP A 172 16.95 13.21 -21.82
C ASP A 172 16.08 13.16 -20.57
N LEU A 173 14.91 13.80 -20.61
CA LEU A 173 13.99 13.87 -19.46
C LEU A 173 13.57 12.47 -19.01
N ASN A 174 13.23 11.61 -19.96
CA ASN A 174 12.76 10.26 -19.67
C ASN A 174 13.84 9.45 -18.94
N SER A 175 15.06 9.42 -19.49
CA SER A 175 16.21 8.72 -18.90
C SER A 175 16.61 9.32 -17.56
N THR A 176 16.60 10.65 -17.42
CA THR A 176 16.98 11.32 -16.17
C THR A 176 15.96 11.10 -15.07
N ALA A 177 14.65 11.19 -15.35
CA ALA A 177 13.61 10.93 -14.36
C ALA A 177 13.58 9.45 -13.94
N LEU A 178 13.68 8.53 -14.90
CA LEU A 178 13.78 7.10 -14.61
C LEU A 178 15.04 6.77 -13.81
N GLY A 179 16.17 7.36 -14.19
CA GLY A 179 17.45 7.23 -13.49
C GLY A 179 17.39 7.77 -12.07
N LEU A 180 16.87 8.99 -11.87
CA LEU A 180 16.70 9.61 -10.56
C LEU A 180 15.91 8.68 -9.63
N ARG A 181 14.76 8.21 -10.10
CA ARG A 181 13.90 7.33 -9.30
C ARG A 181 14.58 6.01 -8.96
N THR A 182 15.11 5.33 -9.98
CA THR A 182 15.68 3.98 -9.80
C THR A 182 16.96 4.02 -8.97
N LEU A 183 17.88 4.94 -9.26
CA LEU A 183 19.10 5.13 -8.46
C LEU A 183 18.76 5.49 -7.01
N ARG A 184 17.82 6.41 -6.78
CA ARG A 184 17.43 6.80 -5.42
C ARG A 184 16.80 5.65 -4.63
N LEU A 185 15.90 4.88 -5.23
CA LEU A 185 15.26 3.71 -4.58
C LEU A 185 16.27 2.58 -4.24
N HIS A 186 17.42 2.57 -4.89
CA HIS A 186 18.55 1.67 -4.63
C HIS A 186 19.65 2.28 -3.75
N GLY A 187 19.39 3.47 -3.17
CA GLY A 187 20.30 4.09 -2.20
C GLY A 187 21.48 4.86 -2.80
N TYR A 188 21.50 5.09 -4.11
CA TYR A 188 22.52 5.93 -4.73
C TYR A 188 22.28 7.42 -4.38
N PRO A 189 23.35 8.20 -4.11
CA PRO A 189 23.23 9.59 -3.70
C PRO A 189 22.97 10.50 -4.92
N VAL A 190 21.70 10.61 -5.32
CA VAL A 190 21.25 11.44 -6.45
C VAL A 190 20.33 12.57 -6.00
N SER A 191 20.68 13.82 -6.34
CA SER A 191 19.86 15.01 -6.05
C SER A 191 18.71 15.16 -7.04
N SER A 192 17.55 15.61 -6.54
CA SER A 192 16.41 15.98 -7.39
C SER A 192 16.67 17.26 -8.19
N ASP A 193 17.66 18.07 -7.81
CA ASP A 193 18.01 19.32 -8.49
C ASP A 193 18.40 19.09 -9.96
N VAL A 194 18.76 17.85 -10.32
CA VAL A 194 18.94 17.41 -11.70
C VAL A 194 17.73 17.77 -12.58
N LEU A 195 16.52 17.80 -12.00
CA LEU A 195 15.28 18.10 -12.70
C LEU A 195 15.11 19.58 -13.04
N GLU A 196 15.85 20.49 -12.38
CA GLU A 196 15.85 21.92 -12.70
C GLU A 196 16.29 22.18 -14.15
N ASN A 197 17.12 21.30 -14.71
CA ASN A 197 17.59 21.38 -16.09
C ASN A 197 16.49 21.18 -17.15
N PHE A 198 15.28 20.75 -16.75
CA PHE A 198 14.13 20.56 -17.65
C PHE A 198 13.07 21.67 -17.52
N LYS A 199 13.42 22.75 -16.83
CA LYS A 199 12.58 23.96 -16.77
C LYS A 199 13.02 24.98 -17.83
N ASP A 200 12.06 25.77 -18.27
CA ASP A 200 12.31 26.88 -19.18
C ASP A 200 12.86 28.12 -18.46
N HIS A 201 13.03 29.21 -19.20
CA HIS A 201 13.50 30.50 -18.68
C HIS A 201 12.55 31.15 -17.65
N ASN A 202 11.29 30.70 -17.58
CA ASN A 202 10.31 31.14 -16.58
C ASN A 202 10.33 30.25 -15.33
N GLY A 203 11.21 29.24 -15.28
CA GLY A 203 11.27 28.28 -14.19
C GLY A 203 10.10 27.29 -14.21
N GLN A 204 9.49 27.03 -15.36
CA GLN A 204 8.40 26.06 -15.50
C GLN A 204 8.87 24.83 -16.26
N PHE A 205 8.45 23.64 -15.82
CA PHE A 205 8.63 22.43 -16.63
C PHE A 205 7.93 22.60 -17.97
N THR A 206 8.60 22.23 -19.05
CA THR A 206 8.04 22.32 -20.41
C THR A 206 8.21 21.01 -21.17
N CYS A 207 7.21 20.69 -21.99
CA CYS A 207 7.28 19.62 -22.97
C CYS A 207 7.18 20.22 -24.37
N SER A 208 7.53 19.43 -25.38
CA SER A 208 7.12 19.75 -26.75
C SER A 208 5.58 19.80 -26.84
N GLY A 209 5.07 20.63 -27.75
CA GLY A 209 3.63 20.71 -28.04
C GLY A 209 3.08 19.47 -28.76
N ILE A 210 3.95 18.55 -29.22
CA ILE A 210 3.61 17.36 -29.98
C ILE A 210 3.59 16.15 -29.03
N GLN A 211 2.41 15.74 -28.57
CA GLN A 211 2.25 14.61 -27.64
C GLN A 211 2.53 13.25 -28.31
N THR A 212 3.80 12.95 -28.59
CA THR A 212 4.23 11.61 -29.01
C THR A 212 4.20 10.64 -27.82
N GLU A 213 4.11 9.34 -28.09
CA GLU A 213 4.16 8.33 -27.01
C GLU A 213 5.43 8.45 -26.15
N GLY A 214 6.58 8.72 -26.79
CA GLY A 214 7.86 8.89 -26.09
C GLY A 214 7.85 10.08 -25.11
N GLU A 215 7.21 11.19 -25.48
CA GLU A 215 7.08 12.34 -24.60
C GLU A 215 6.16 12.05 -23.42
N ILE A 216 5.02 11.39 -23.66
CA ILE A 216 4.10 11.00 -22.59
C ILE A 216 4.79 10.05 -21.61
N ARG A 217 5.60 9.09 -22.11
CA ARG A 217 6.40 8.21 -21.25
C ARG A 217 7.46 8.98 -20.45
N GLY A 218 8.09 10.00 -21.04
CA GLY A 218 9.01 10.87 -20.33
C GLY A 218 8.35 11.61 -19.16
N VAL A 219 7.16 12.18 -19.39
CA VAL A 219 6.39 12.85 -18.33
C VAL A 219 5.84 11.85 -17.31
N LEU A 220 5.48 10.63 -17.73
CA LEU A 220 5.07 9.58 -16.80
C LEU A 220 6.21 9.17 -15.86
N ASN A 221 7.44 9.07 -16.36
CA ASN A 221 8.60 8.81 -15.49
C ASN A 221 8.94 10.01 -14.61
N LEU A 222 8.72 11.25 -15.07
CA LEU A 222 8.80 12.44 -14.22
C LEU A 222 7.78 12.38 -13.06
N PHE A 223 6.53 12.02 -13.35
CA PHE A 223 5.50 11.81 -12.33
C PHE A 223 5.91 10.72 -11.33
N ARG A 224 6.33 9.54 -11.80
CA ARG A 224 6.75 8.46 -10.90
C ARG A 224 7.98 8.85 -10.07
N ALA A 225 8.89 9.67 -10.60
CA ALA A 225 10.02 10.18 -9.84
C ALA A 225 9.58 11.17 -8.77
N SER A 226 8.64 12.10 -9.06
CA SER A 226 8.19 13.08 -8.08
C SER A 226 7.53 12.46 -6.84
N LEU A 227 6.92 11.28 -6.97
CA LEU A 227 6.28 10.56 -5.86
C LEU A 227 7.26 10.09 -4.77
N ILE A 228 8.56 10.04 -5.06
CA ILE A 228 9.59 9.65 -4.09
C ILE A 228 10.33 10.86 -3.47
N ALA A 229 9.69 12.03 -3.48
CA ALA A 229 10.25 13.28 -2.95
C ALA A 229 10.61 13.19 -1.47
N PHE A 230 11.67 13.91 -1.11
CA PHE A 230 12.08 14.18 0.26
C PHE A 230 11.57 15.55 0.74
N PRO A 231 11.60 15.82 2.07
CA PRO A 231 11.20 17.11 2.60
C PRO A 231 12.04 18.24 2.00
N GLY A 232 11.39 19.33 1.59
CA GLY A 232 12.06 20.51 1.03
C GLY A 232 12.41 20.45 -0.47
N GLU A 233 12.27 19.31 -1.14
CA GLU A 233 12.52 19.20 -2.60
C GLU A 233 11.41 19.89 -3.43
N LYS A 234 11.49 21.21 -3.58
CA LYS A 234 10.50 22.02 -4.33
C LYS A 234 10.37 21.57 -5.78
N VAL A 235 11.49 21.25 -6.43
CA VAL A 235 11.53 20.76 -7.81
C VAL A 235 10.67 19.51 -8.02
N MET A 236 10.61 18.63 -7.03
CA MET A 236 9.80 17.40 -7.09
C MET A 236 8.32 17.73 -6.97
N GLN A 237 7.95 18.69 -6.11
CA GLN A 237 6.57 19.15 -5.98
C GLN A 237 6.07 19.80 -7.27
N GLU A 238 6.89 20.66 -7.87
CA GLU A 238 6.60 21.28 -9.16
C GLU A 238 6.50 20.23 -10.29
N ALA A 239 7.37 19.22 -10.27
CA ALA A 239 7.33 18.10 -11.21
C ALA A 239 6.04 17.29 -11.07
N GLU A 240 5.59 17.02 -9.84
CA GLU A 240 4.33 16.30 -9.57
C GLU A 240 3.13 17.06 -10.12
N ILE A 241 3.03 18.37 -9.83
CA ILE A 241 1.94 19.23 -10.30
C ILE A 241 1.91 19.26 -11.83
N PHE A 242 3.05 19.55 -12.44
CA PHE A 242 3.17 19.64 -13.90
C PHE A 242 2.81 18.32 -14.58
N SER A 243 3.42 17.22 -14.15
CA SER A 243 3.23 15.92 -14.78
C SER A 243 1.81 15.40 -14.58
N THR A 244 1.19 15.62 -13.41
CA THR A 244 -0.23 15.31 -13.16
C THR A 244 -1.14 16.04 -14.14
N MET A 245 -0.95 17.35 -14.32
CA MET A 245 -1.74 18.15 -15.26
C MET A 245 -1.56 17.67 -16.71
N TYR A 246 -0.31 17.43 -17.12
CA TYR A 246 0.01 16.97 -18.46
C TYR A 246 -0.61 15.60 -18.75
N LEU A 247 -0.46 14.63 -17.84
CA LEU A 247 -0.96 13.27 -18.02
C LEU A 247 -2.50 13.22 -18.08
N LYS A 248 -3.19 13.99 -17.22
CA LYS A 248 -4.65 14.13 -17.29
C LYS A 248 -5.12 14.71 -18.62
N HIS A 249 -4.38 15.65 -19.19
CA HIS A 249 -4.67 16.20 -20.52
C HIS A 249 -4.37 15.22 -21.65
N ALA A 250 -3.25 14.49 -21.55
CA ALA A 250 -2.88 13.46 -22.53
C ALA A 250 -3.95 12.36 -22.62
N LEU A 251 -4.49 11.91 -21.47
CA LEU A 251 -5.57 10.92 -21.41
C LEU A 251 -6.85 11.32 -22.18
N GLN A 252 -7.10 12.62 -22.36
CA GLN A 252 -8.25 13.09 -23.14
C GLN A 252 -8.04 12.97 -24.66
N LYS A 253 -6.79 12.80 -25.09
CA LYS A 253 -6.39 12.86 -26.51
C LYS A 253 -5.91 11.52 -27.05
N ILE A 254 -5.26 10.70 -26.23
CA ILE A 254 -4.77 9.39 -26.65
C ILE A 254 -5.92 8.36 -26.69
N ALA A 255 -5.80 7.39 -27.60
CA ALA A 255 -6.72 6.26 -27.64
C ALA A 255 -6.49 5.33 -26.44
N VAL A 256 -7.53 4.56 -26.10
CA VAL A 256 -7.40 3.47 -25.11
C VAL A 256 -6.32 2.51 -25.57
N SER A 257 -5.27 2.39 -24.77
CA SER A 257 -4.05 1.65 -25.05
C SER A 257 -3.42 1.17 -23.74
N SER A 258 -2.38 0.33 -23.82
CA SER A 258 -1.57 -0.07 -22.66
C SER A 258 -1.04 1.16 -21.90
N LEU A 259 -0.57 2.17 -22.62
CA LEU A 259 -0.07 3.42 -22.04
C LEU A 259 -1.19 4.20 -21.33
N SER A 260 -2.38 4.35 -21.92
CA SER A 260 -3.46 5.10 -21.25
C SER A 260 -3.90 4.41 -19.96
N GLN A 261 -3.98 3.08 -19.96
CA GLN A 261 -4.31 2.28 -18.77
C GLN A 261 -3.24 2.40 -17.68
N GLU A 262 -1.95 2.39 -18.07
CA GLU A 262 -0.82 2.63 -17.15
C GLU A 262 -0.91 4.01 -16.49
N ILE A 263 -1.21 5.05 -17.26
CA ILE A 263 -1.36 6.42 -16.76
C ILE A 263 -2.55 6.54 -15.82
N GLU A 264 -3.72 5.99 -16.20
CA GLU A 264 -4.92 5.98 -15.35
C GLU A 264 -4.63 5.29 -14.01
N TYR A 265 -4.00 4.12 -14.04
CA TYR A 265 -3.66 3.37 -12.84
C TYR A 265 -2.71 4.13 -11.91
N LEU A 266 -1.64 4.73 -12.45
CA LEU A 266 -0.65 5.45 -11.66
C LEU A 266 -1.17 6.77 -11.08
N LEU A 267 -1.98 7.52 -11.84
CA LEU A 267 -2.65 8.72 -11.32
C LEU A 267 -3.65 8.38 -10.22
N GLU A 268 -4.24 7.19 -10.29
CA GLU A 268 -5.21 6.72 -9.31
C GLU A 268 -4.50 6.27 -8.03
N TYR A 269 -3.53 5.34 -8.07
CA TYR A 269 -2.93 4.74 -6.88
C TYR A 269 -1.60 5.37 -6.43
N GLY A 270 -0.88 6.10 -7.28
CA GLY A 270 0.44 6.63 -6.92
C GLY A 270 1.41 5.55 -6.43
N TRP A 271 2.44 5.95 -5.69
CA TRP A 271 3.47 5.02 -5.18
C TRP A 271 3.11 4.48 -3.79
N HIS A 272 2.67 5.36 -2.88
CA HIS A 272 2.38 5.01 -1.48
C HIS A 272 1.10 4.21 -1.26
N THR A 273 0.30 3.94 -2.30
CA THR A 273 -0.89 3.06 -2.21
C THR A 273 -0.89 1.93 -3.22
N ASN A 274 0.25 1.65 -3.87
CA ASN A 274 0.38 0.61 -4.89
C ASN A 274 1.28 -0.54 -4.43
N PRO A 275 0.73 -1.67 -3.97
CA PRO A 275 1.51 -2.82 -3.50
C PRO A 275 2.23 -3.56 -4.65
N PRO A 276 3.46 -4.09 -4.44
CA PRO A 276 4.27 -4.71 -5.50
C PRO A 276 3.57 -5.81 -6.29
N ARG A 277 2.90 -6.75 -5.62
CA ARG A 277 2.24 -7.87 -6.31
C ARG A 277 1.05 -7.39 -7.16
N LEU A 278 0.31 -6.38 -6.69
CA LEU A 278 -0.77 -5.79 -7.46
C LEU A 278 -0.21 -5.03 -8.67
N GLU A 279 0.84 -4.24 -8.47
CA GLU A 279 1.55 -3.56 -9.58
C GLU A 279 2.00 -4.58 -10.63
N ALA A 280 2.62 -5.68 -10.22
CA ALA A 280 3.03 -6.75 -11.12
C ALA A 280 1.86 -7.36 -11.88
N ARG A 281 0.77 -7.69 -11.18
CA ARG A 281 -0.43 -8.26 -11.81
C ARG A 281 -1.01 -7.33 -12.88
N MET A 282 -1.06 -6.02 -12.61
CA MET A 282 -1.55 -5.01 -13.55
C MET A 282 -0.56 -4.78 -14.70
N TYR A 283 0.73 -4.72 -14.38
CA TYR A 283 1.77 -4.44 -15.36
C TYR A 283 1.90 -5.56 -16.39
N MET A 284 1.73 -6.83 -15.99
CA MET A 284 1.67 -7.97 -16.92
C MET A 284 0.59 -7.82 -18.00
N GLU A 285 -0.53 -7.14 -17.74
CA GLU A 285 -1.62 -6.95 -18.70
C GLU A 285 -1.28 -5.91 -19.78
N VAL A 286 -0.43 -4.94 -19.43
CA VAL A 286 -0.07 -3.79 -20.28
C VAL A 286 1.38 -3.84 -20.76
N PHE A 287 2.14 -4.85 -20.35
CA PHE A 287 3.55 -5.02 -20.70
C PHE A 287 3.71 -5.17 -22.23
N PRO A 288 4.66 -4.46 -22.87
CA PRO A 288 4.91 -4.63 -24.30
C PRO A 288 5.33 -6.06 -24.61
N GLN A 289 4.98 -6.58 -25.79
CA GLN A 289 5.32 -7.95 -26.22
C GLN A 289 5.80 -7.96 -27.68
N ASP A 290 6.41 -6.86 -28.11
CA ASP A 290 6.81 -6.60 -29.49
C ASP A 290 8.06 -7.42 -29.88
N THR A 291 8.86 -7.79 -28.88
CA THR A 291 10.08 -8.58 -29.06
C THR A 291 9.99 -9.94 -28.36
N ILE A 292 10.74 -10.92 -28.87
CA ILE A 292 10.91 -12.24 -28.23
C ILE A 292 11.41 -12.10 -26.79
N TYR A 293 12.22 -11.07 -26.53
CA TYR A 293 12.75 -10.81 -25.20
C TYR A 293 11.66 -10.36 -24.23
N GLU A 294 10.84 -9.40 -24.62
CA GLU A 294 9.72 -8.92 -23.82
C GLU A 294 8.69 -10.03 -23.56
N GLN A 295 8.43 -10.88 -24.56
CA GLN A 295 7.59 -12.07 -24.42
C GLN A 295 8.14 -13.03 -23.34
N LYS A 296 9.46 -13.26 -23.31
CA LYS A 296 10.09 -14.10 -22.27
C LYS A 296 10.02 -13.48 -20.88
N LEU A 297 10.16 -12.15 -20.77
CA LEU A 297 10.03 -11.45 -19.50
C LEU A 297 8.63 -11.58 -18.90
N VAL A 298 7.59 -11.29 -19.71
CA VAL A 298 6.21 -11.42 -19.22
C VAL A 298 5.86 -12.87 -18.97
N GLU A 299 6.36 -13.82 -19.77
CA GLU A 299 6.18 -15.25 -19.52
C GLU A 299 6.78 -15.66 -18.16
N LEU A 300 8.01 -15.23 -17.87
CA LEU A 300 8.65 -15.49 -16.57
C LEU A 300 7.81 -14.92 -15.43
N ALA A 301 7.34 -13.68 -15.58
CA ALA A 301 6.50 -13.01 -14.58
C ALA A 301 5.21 -13.78 -14.31
N LYS A 302 4.52 -14.24 -15.34
CA LYS A 302 3.29 -15.04 -15.22
C LYS A 302 3.54 -16.39 -14.56
N VAL A 303 4.60 -17.10 -14.98
CA VAL A 303 4.96 -18.41 -14.40
C VAL A 303 5.29 -18.27 -12.92
N GLU A 304 6.14 -17.30 -12.54
CA GLU A 304 6.50 -17.03 -11.15
C GLU A 304 5.30 -16.60 -10.30
N PHE A 305 4.40 -15.78 -10.86
CA PHE A 305 3.17 -15.36 -10.17
C PHE A 305 2.29 -16.55 -9.81
N ASN A 306 2.15 -17.51 -10.73
CA ASN A 306 1.36 -18.72 -10.58
C ASN A 306 2.02 -19.78 -9.68
N ILE A 307 3.35 -19.91 -9.71
CA ILE A 307 4.08 -20.76 -8.76
C ILE A 307 3.82 -20.27 -7.33
N PHE A 308 3.90 -18.96 -7.09
CA PHE A 308 3.62 -18.37 -5.78
C PHE A 308 2.16 -18.60 -5.33
N HIS A 309 1.21 -18.62 -6.25
CA HIS A 309 -0.21 -18.91 -5.96
C HIS A 309 -0.42 -20.23 -5.21
N SER A 310 0.37 -21.25 -5.56
CA SER A 310 0.26 -22.57 -4.92
C SER A 310 0.76 -22.54 -3.48
N LEU A 311 1.81 -21.75 -3.19
CA LEU A 311 2.22 -21.45 -1.83
C LEU A 311 1.13 -20.69 -1.07
N GLN A 312 0.49 -19.71 -1.72
CA GLN A 312 -0.56 -18.92 -1.08
C GLN A 312 -1.73 -19.77 -0.61
N LYS A 313 -2.14 -20.76 -1.42
CA LYS A 313 -3.19 -21.70 -1.03
C LYS A 313 -2.84 -22.44 0.28
N ARG A 314 -1.63 -23.00 0.39
CA ARG A 314 -1.20 -23.73 1.60
C ARG A 314 -1.16 -22.85 2.84
N GLU A 315 -0.66 -21.62 2.67
CA GLU A 315 -0.59 -20.64 3.76
C GLU A 315 -2.00 -20.22 4.20
N LEU A 316 -2.91 -19.94 3.27
CA LEU A 316 -4.32 -19.65 3.58
C LEU A 316 -5.01 -20.81 4.30
N GLN A 317 -4.85 -22.04 3.82
CA GLN A 317 -5.42 -23.22 4.50
C GLN A 317 -4.89 -23.34 5.94
N SER A 318 -3.60 -23.04 6.16
CA SER A 318 -3.02 -23.01 7.50
C SER A 318 -3.62 -21.90 8.37
N LEU A 319 -3.81 -20.70 7.80
CA LEU A 319 -4.41 -19.57 8.48
C LEU A 319 -5.87 -19.83 8.84
N CYS A 320 -6.66 -20.41 7.93
CA CYS A 320 -8.06 -20.75 8.20
C CYS A 320 -8.19 -21.84 9.29
N ARG A 321 -7.28 -22.84 9.31
CA ARG A 321 -7.23 -23.82 10.41
C ARG A 321 -6.91 -23.16 11.74
N TRP A 322 -5.91 -22.27 11.78
CA TRP A 322 -5.59 -21.46 12.96
C TRP A 322 -6.79 -20.63 13.42
N TRP A 323 -7.46 -19.97 12.48
CA TRP A 323 -8.60 -19.10 12.76
C TRP A 323 -9.76 -19.88 13.41
N LYS A 324 -10.06 -21.08 12.89
CA LYS A 324 -11.07 -21.97 13.46
C LYS A 324 -10.67 -22.56 14.80
N HIS A 325 -9.40 -22.94 14.97
CA HIS A 325 -8.90 -23.58 16.18
C HIS A 325 -9.17 -22.75 17.44
N TYR A 326 -9.03 -21.42 17.33
CA TYR A 326 -9.24 -20.49 18.44
C TYR A 326 -10.68 -20.00 18.61
N GLY A 327 -11.63 -20.54 17.83
CA GLY A 327 -13.04 -20.21 17.98
C GLY A 327 -13.44 -18.82 17.47
N PHE A 328 -12.64 -18.20 16.60
CA PHE A 328 -13.00 -16.92 15.98
C PHE A 328 -14.26 -16.95 15.11
N PRO A 329 -14.61 -18.04 14.38
CA PRO A 329 -15.88 -18.10 13.65
C PRO A 329 -17.11 -17.87 14.52
N GLN A 330 -17.02 -18.20 15.82
CA GLN A 330 -18.11 -18.07 16.79
C GLN A 330 -18.24 -16.65 17.36
N LEU A 331 -17.22 -15.79 17.19
CA LEU A 331 -17.27 -14.39 17.61
C LEU A 331 -18.00 -13.55 16.56
N SER A 332 -19.34 -13.65 16.54
CA SER A 332 -20.21 -12.99 15.56
C SER A 332 -20.19 -11.46 15.64
N PHE A 333 -19.68 -10.90 16.73
CA PHE A 333 -19.54 -9.46 16.94
C PHE A 333 -18.22 -8.91 16.40
N THR A 334 -17.33 -9.74 15.85
CA THR A 334 -16.03 -9.31 15.32
C THR A 334 -15.98 -9.38 13.80
N ARG A 335 -15.10 -8.58 13.19
CA ARG A 335 -14.83 -8.62 11.75
C ARG A 335 -14.07 -9.89 11.35
N HIS A 336 -14.55 -10.59 10.31
CA HIS A 336 -13.94 -11.83 9.81
C HIS A 336 -13.11 -11.57 8.54
N ILE A 337 -11.93 -10.95 8.71
CA ILE A 337 -11.09 -10.42 7.60
C ILE A 337 -9.69 -11.05 7.49
N HIS A 338 -9.53 -12.29 7.97
CA HIS A 338 -8.22 -12.97 7.99
C HIS A 338 -7.67 -13.24 6.58
N VAL A 339 -8.53 -13.50 5.58
CA VAL A 339 -8.12 -13.72 4.18
C VAL A 339 -7.62 -12.42 3.54
N GLU A 340 -8.23 -11.29 3.86
CA GLU A 340 -7.80 -9.96 3.43
C GLU A 340 -6.44 -9.62 4.01
N TYR A 341 -6.21 -9.84 5.31
CA TYR A 341 -4.89 -9.61 5.90
C TYR A 341 -3.80 -10.51 5.33
N TYR A 342 -4.12 -11.77 5.04
CA TYR A 342 -3.21 -12.63 4.30
C TYR A 342 -2.91 -12.09 2.89
N THR A 343 -3.95 -11.63 2.19
CA THR A 343 -3.82 -11.02 0.86
C THR A 343 -2.87 -9.83 0.91
N PHE A 344 -3.03 -8.94 1.89
CA PHE A 344 -2.17 -7.80 2.13
C PHE A 344 -0.71 -8.21 2.35
N ALA A 345 -0.47 -9.17 3.23
CA ALA A 345 0.87 -9.71 3.49
C ALA A 345 1.51 -10.26 2.20
N SER A 346 0.74 -11.04 1.44
CA SER A 346 1.21 -11.66 0.19
C SER A 346 1.44 -10.65 -0.94
N CYS A 347 0.84 -9.45 -0.85
CA CYS A 347 1.06 -8.38 -1.81
C CYS A 347 2.39 -7.64 -1.62
N ILE A 348 2.93 -7.66 -0.40
CA ILE A 348 4.15 -6.94 -0.02
C ILE A 348 5.36 -7.85 0.19
N ALA A 349 5.14 -9.12 0.54
CA ALA A 349 6.19 -10.11 0.76
C ALA A 349 6.05 -11.26 -0.25
N THR A 350 6.62 -11.07 -1.45
CA THR A 350 6.49 -11.99 -2.59
C THR A 350 7.56 -13.08 -2.63
N ASP A 351 8.60 -13.01 -1.79
CA ASP A 351 9.61 -14.07 -1.70
C ASP A 351 9.00 -15.31 -1.01
N PRO A 352 9.00 -16.49 -1.64
CA PRO A 352 8.55 -17.73 -1.02
C PRO A 352 9.14 -18.00 0.38
N LYS A 353 10.37 -17.57 0.66
CA LYS A 353 11.06 -17.75 1.94
C LYS A 353 10.45 -16.94 3.09
N GLN A 354 9.61 -15.94 2.79
CA GLN A 354 9.01 -15.03 3.78
C GLN A 354 7.65 -15.53 4.33
N SER A 355 7.45 -16.84 4.41
CA SER A 355 6.20 -17.45 4.89
C SER A 355 5.85 -17.04 6.33
N ALA A 356 6.85 -17.08 7.23
CA ALA A 356 6.68 -16.67 8.63
C ALA A 356 6.29 -15.19 8.75
N PHE A 357 6.85 -14.32 7.92
CA PHE A 357 6.47 -12.91 7.85
C PHE A 357 5.01 -12.76 7.41
N ARG A 358 4.59 -13.42 6.32
CA ARG A 358 3.22 -13.30 5.78
C ARG A 358 2.16 -13.79 6.78
N LEU A 359 2.34 -14.99 7.32
CA LEU A 359 1.43 -15.56 8.30
C LEU A 359 1.43 -14.76 9.60
N GLY A 360 2.62 -14.32 10.03
CA GLY A 360 2.77 -13.50 11.21
C GLY A 360 2.04 -12.18 11.10
N PHE A 361 2.25 -11.44 10.00
CA PHE A 361 1.55 -10.20 9.72
C PHE A 361 0.05 -10.40 9.72
N ALA A 362 -0.44 -11.42 9.01
CA ALA A 362 -1.87 -11.69 8.92
C ALA A 362 -2.51 -11.98 10.28
N LYS A 363 -1.86 -12.81 11.11
CA LYS A 363 -2.32 -13.12 12.47
C LYS A 363 -2.29 -11.89 13.38
N MET A 364 -1.21 -11.09 13.35
CA MET A 364 -1.09 -9.87 14.17
C MET A 364 -2.14 -8.83 13.79
N SER A 365 -2.33 -8.57 12.50
CA SER A 365 -3.37 -7.64 12.04
C SER A 365 -4.78 -8.13 12.39
N TYR A 366 -5.01 -9.44 12.33
CA TYR A 366 -6.29 -10.01 12.75
C TYR A 366 -6.54 -9.82 14.25
N PHE A 367 -5.53 -10.01 15.10
CA PHE A 367 -5.67 -9.70 16.53
C PHE A 367 -5.95 -8.23 16.78
N VAL A 368 -5.28 -7.32 16.05
CA VAL A 368 -5.55 -5.89 16.18
C VAL A 368 -7.03 -5.62 15.96
N THR A 369 -7.63 -6.18 14.91
CA THR A 369 -9.06 -6.02 14.61
C THR A 369 -9.99 -6.63 15.66
N VAL A 370 -9.69 -7.85 16.12
CA VAL A 370 -10.51 -8.50 17.16
C VAL A 370 -10.47 -7.70 18.46
N LEU A 371 -9.30 -7.17 18.84
CA LEU A 371 -9.15 -6.37 20.05
C LEU A 371 -9.80 -5.00 19.90
N ASP A 372 -9.71 -4.37 18.72
CA ASP A 372 -10.47 -3.17 18.38
C ASP A 372 -11.97 -3.38 18.63
N ASP A 373 -12.57 -4.41 18.03
CA ASP A 373 -14.00 -4.75 18.20
C ASP A 373 -14.40 -5.04 19.66
N ILE A 374 -13.48 -5.61 20.44
CA ILE A 374 -13.70 -5.87 21.86
C ILE A 374 -13.67 -4.57 22.67
N TYR A 375 -12.67 -3.71 22.46
CA TYR A 375 -12.43 -2.52 23.29
C TYR A 375 -13.32 -1.34 22.90
N ASP A 376 -13.64 -1.18 21.62
CA ASP A 376 -14.38 -0.01 21.11
C ASP A 376 -15.90 -0.24 21.08
N THR A 377 -16.34 -1.51 21.05
CA THR A 377 -17.73 -1.89 20.75
C THR A 377 -18.30 -2.84 21.80
N TYR A 378 -17.74 -4.06 21.93
CA TYR A 378 -18.44 -5.16 22.60
C TYR A 378 -18.25 -5.25 24.12
N GLY A 379 -17.01 -5.13 24.60
CA GLY A 379 -16.65 -5.39 25.99
C GLY A 379 -17.11 -4.31 26.97
N THR A 380 -17.38 -4.69 28.22
CA THR A 380 -17.62 -3.72 29.30
C THR A 380 -16.31 -3.24 29.92
N MET A 381 -16.30 -2.07 30.55
CA MET A 381 -15.07 -1.51 31.13
C MET A 381 -14.39 -2.49 32.12
N GLU A 382 -15.17 -3.19 32.94
CA GLU A 382 -14.66 -4.20 33.88
C GLU A 382 -14.03 -5.40 33.16
N GLU A 383 -14.67 -5.88 32.07
CA GLU A 383 -14.13 -6.97 31.25
C GLU A 383 -12.82 -6.55 30.56
N LEU A 384 -12.75 -5.31 30.06
CA LEU A 384 -11.57 -4.74 29.41
C LEU A 384 -10.40 -4.57 30.40
N GLU A 385 -10.68 -4.15 31.64
CA GLU A 385 -9.66 -4.07 32.69
C GLU A 385 -9.07 -5.44 33.02
N LEU A 386 -9.92 -6.48 33.12
CA LEU A 386 -9.49 -7.86 33.33
C LEU A 386 -8.64 -8.38 32.17
N PHE A 387 -9.07 -8.15 30.93
CA PHE A 387 -8.33 -8.58 29.75
C PHE A 387 -6.97 -7.87 29.64
N THR A 388 -6.95 -6.55 29.89
CA THR A 388 -5.73 -5.74 29.92
C THR A 388 -4.74 -6.28 30.95
N ALA A 389 -5.21 -6.59 32.17
CA ALA A 389 -4.38 -7.18 33.21
C ALA A 389 -3.85 -8.57 32.82
N ALA A 390 -4.66 -9.39 32.14
CA ALA A 390 -4.26 -10.72 31.67
C ALA A 390 -3.17 -10.67 30.61
N ILE A 391 -3.26 -9.75 29.64
CA ILE A 391 -2.21 -9.51 28.63
C ILE A 391 -0.92 -9.06 29.32
N LYS A 392 -0.98 -8.11 30.25
CA LYS A 392 0.22 -7.63 30.96
C LYS A 392 0.87 -8.70 31.83
N ARG A 393 0.05 -9.55 32.48
CA ARG A 393 0.55 -10.65 33.29
C ARG A 393 1.18 -11.77 32.44
N TRP A 394 0.67 -11.98 31.23
CA TRP A 394 1.18 -12.94 30.24
C TRP A 394 1.35 -14.36 30.81
N ASP A 395 0.29 -14.86 31.45
CA ASP A 395 0.27 -16.12 32.19
C ASP A 395 -1.00 -16.90 31.80
N PRO A 396 -0.89 -18.07 31.14
CA PRO A 396 -2.04 -18.79 30.62
C PRO A 396 -3.01 -19.26 31.72
N SER A 397 -2.55 -19.34 32.98
CA SER A 397 -3.39 -19.75 34.11
C SER A 397 -4.49 -18.75 34.46
N VAL A 398 -4.40 -17.50 33.98
CA VAL A 398 -5.43 -16.46 34.27
C VAL A 398 -6.63 -16.52 33.33
N VAL A 399 -6.59 -17.38 32.31
CA VAL A 399 -7.68 -17.52 31.33
C VAL A 399 -9.02 -17.84 31.98
N ASP A 400 -9.01 -18.62 33.07
CA ASP A 400 -10.24 -18.99 33.79
C ASP A 400 -10.91 -17.80 34.50
N CYS A 401 -10.19 -16.69 34.68
CA CYS A 401 -10.71 -15.45 35.25
C CYS A 401 -11.37 -14.53 34.20
N LEU A 402 -11.26 -14.84 32.90
CA LEU A 402 -11.79 -14.02 31.82
C LEU A 402 -13.23 -14.41 31.46
N PRO A 403 -14.04 -13.47 30.93
CA PRO A 403 -15.30 -13.79 30.26
C PRO A 403 -15.12 -14.88 29.21
N GLU A 404 -16.12 -15.75 29.03
CA GLU A 404 -16.02 -16.93 28.17
C GLU A 404 -15.59 -16.58 26.72
N TYR A 405 -16.14 -15.51 26.14
CA TYR A 405 -15.79 -15.08 24.77
C TYR A 405 -14.35 -14.56 24.65
N MET A 406 -13.75 -14.08 25.74
CA MET A 406 -12.37 -13.55 25.77
C MET A 406 -11.33 -14.65 25.96
N LYS A 407 -11.70 -15.81 26.51
CA LYS A 407 -10.77 -16.91 26.79
C LYS A 407 -10.05 -17.40 25.54
N GLY A 408 -10.82 -17.66 24.48
CA GLY A 408 -10.28 -18.07 23.18
C GLY A 408 -9.35 -17.02 22.58
N VAL A 409 -9.73 -15.74 22.65
CA VAL A 409 -8.94 -14.61 22.14
C VAL A 409 -7.62 -14.49 22.91
N TYR A 410 -7.66 -14.56 24.24
CA TYR A 410 -6.47 -14.50 25.09
C TYR A 410 -5.49 -15.64 24.77
N MET A 411 -5.97 -16.88 24.72
CA MET A 411 -5.14 -18.03 24.38
C MET A 411 -4.58 -17.93 22.96
N ALA A 412 -5.36 -17.41 22.00
CA ALA A 412 -4.88 -17.18 20.65
C ALA A 412 -3.71 -16.20 20.61
N VAL A 413 -3.83 -15.04 21.30
CA VAL A 413 -2.77 -14.04 21.41
C VAL A 413 -1.54 -14.66 22.09
N TYR A 414 -1.73 -15.31 23.24
CA TYR A 414 -0.65 -15.92 24.00
C TYR A 414 0.11 -16.94 23.14
N ASP A 415 -0.57 -17.98 22.64
CA ASP A 415 0.06 -19.06 21.89
C ASP A 415 0.74 -18.55 20.61
N THR A 416 0.06 -17.71 19.85
CA THR A 416 0.56 -17.21 18.55
C THR A 416 1.78 -16.32 18.73
N VAL A 417 1.77 -15.42 19.72
CA VAL A 417 2.91 -14.52 19.97
C VAL A 417 4.11 -15.33 20.48
N ASN A 418 3.89 -16.36 21.30
CA ASN A 418 4.95 -17.28 21.74
C ASN A 418 5.48 -18.14 20.57
N GLU A 419 4.61 -18.65 19.70
CA GLU A 419 4.97 -19.40 18.49
C GLU A 419 5.86 -18.54 17.58
N MET A 420 5.43 -17.32 17.29
CA MET A 420 6.17 -16.40 16.42
C MET A 420 7.50 -15.95 17.03
N ALA A 421 7.60 -15.79 18.35
CA ALA A 421 8.88 -15.51 19.01
C ALA A 421 9.88 -16.67 18.82
N LYS A 422 9.41 -17.93 18.87
CA LYS A 422 10.23 -19.12 18.56
C LYS A 422 10.62 -19.19 17.09
N GLU A 423 9.73 -18.82 16.17
CA GLU A 423 10.08 -18.72 14.75
C GLU A 423 11.13 -17.62 14.50
N ALA A 424 10.98 -16.46 15.14
CA ALA A 424 11.97 -15.39 15.09
C ALA A 424 13.31 -15.82 15.69
N GLU A 425 13.34 -16.59 16.77
CA GLU A 425 14.58 -17.09 17.39
C GLU A 425 15.48 -17.86 16.40
N LYS A 426 14.88 -18.60 15.45
CA LYS A 426 15.63 -19.31 14.40
C LYS A 426 16.47 -18.38 13.51
N VAL A 427 16.02 -17.14 13.36
CA VAL A 427 16.67 -16.13 12.52
C VAL A 427 17.51 -15.17 13.35
N GLN A 428 16.99 -14.76 14.51
CA GLN A 428 17.60 -13.78 15.39
C GLN A 428 18.70 -14.38 16.29
N GLY A 429 18.71 -15.70 16.47
CA GLY A 429 19.68 -16.41 17.32
C GLY A 429 19.52 -16.13 18.81
N ARG A 430 18.41 -15.52 19.21
CA ARG A 430 18.10 -15.13 20.59
C ARG A 430 16.60 -15.06 20.81
N ASP A 431 16.18 -15.24 22.06
CA ASP A 431 14.79 -15.02 22.46
C ASP A 431 14.38 -13.56 22.23
N THR A 432 13.24 -13.38 21.57
CA THR A 432 12.65 -12.08 21.24
C THR A 432 11.33 -11.82 21.99
N LEU A 433 10.83 -12.80 22.75
CA LEU A 433 9.51 -12.77 23.37
C LEU A 433 9.34 -11.59 24.30
N ASN A 434 10.30 -11.34 25.20
CA ASN A 434 10.21 -10.22 26.14
C ASN A 434 10.16 -8.87 25.45
N TYR A 435 10.86 -8.71 24.33
CA TYR A 435 10.84 -7.47 23.54
C TYR A 435 9.46 -7.26 22.89
N VAL A 436 8.88 -8.33 22.33
CA VAL A 436 7.55 -8.30 21.72
C VAL A 436 6.45 -8.08 22.76
N ARG A 437 6.56 -8.70 23.95
CA ARG A 437 5.60 -8.52 25.05
C ARG A 437 5.49 -7.06 25.49
N GLN A 438 6.59 -6.32 25.55
CA GLN A 438 6.56 -4.88 25.83
C GLN A 438 5.76 -4.10 24.77
N ALA A 439 5.76 -4.55 23.51
CA ALA A 439 4.92 -3.96 22.47
C ALA A 439 3.43 -4.23 22.70
N TRP A 440 3.08 -5.45 23.11
CA TRP A 440 1.71 -5.81 23.49
C TRP A 440 1.20 -5.06 24.72
N GLU A 441 2.05 -4.88 25.73
CA GLU A 441 1.70 -4.12 26.94
C GLU A 441 1.37 -2.65 26.61
N LEU A 442 2.22 -1.98 25.82
CA LEU A 442 1.95 -0.60 25.40
C LEU A 442 0.70 -0.50 24.50
N TYR A 443 0.51 -1.47 23.61
CA TYR A 443 -0.63 -1.51 22.71
C TYR A 443 -1.96 -1.65 23.48
N ILE A 444 -2.04 -2.59 24.42
CA ILE A 444 -3.27 -2.84 25.17
C ILE A 444 -3.59 -1.71 26.15
N ASP A 445 -2.56 -1.10 26.76
CA ASP A 445 -2.73 0.09 27.61
C ASP A 445 -3.28 1.29 26.80
N ALA A 446 -2.90 1.42 25.52
CA ALA A 446 -3.34 2.51 24.66
C ALA A 446 -4.81 2.44 24.21
N TYR A 447 -5.46 1.28 24.30
CA TYR A 447 -6.91 1.18 24.06
C TYR A 447 -7.75 1.71 25.22
N MET A 448 -7.23 1.69 26.44
CA MET A 448 -8.01 2.08 27.63
C MET A 448 -8.45 3.56 27.59
N PRO A 449 -7.64 4.54 27.15
CA PRO A 449 -8.11 5.89 26.90
C PRO A 449 -9.28 5.97 25.91
N GLU A 450 -9.22 5.23 24.80
CA GLU A 450 -10.27 5.26 23.78
C GLU A 450 -11.58 4.67 24.31
N ALA A 451 -11.52 3.52 24.99
CA ALA A 451 -12.67 2.93 25.66
C ALA A 451 -13.30 3.91 26.67
N LYS A 452 -12.46 4.66 27.41
CA LYS A 452 -12.93 5.70 28.34
C LYS A 452 -13.61 6.85 27.61
N TRP A 453 -13.01 7.38 26.55
CA TRP A 453 -13.57 8.46 25.74
C TRP A 453 -14.95 8.08 25.19
N ILE A 454 -15.09 6.87 24.66
CA ILE A 454 -16.35 6.32 24.17
C ILE A 454 -17.37 6.22 25.30
N SER A 455 -16.99 5.63 26.43
CA SER A 455 -17.89 5.44 27.57
C SER A 455 -18.40 6.76 28.19
N SER A 456 -17.57 7.81 28.20
CA SER A 456 -17.91 9.10 28.78
C SER A 456 -18.46 10.11 27.76
N GLY A 457 -18.48 9.77 26.47
CA GLY A 457 -18.80 10.71 25.39
C GLY A 457 -17.81 11.88 25.29
N TYR A 458 -16.56 11.68 25.72
CA TYR A 458 -15.54 12.72 25.70
C TYR A 458 -14.87 12.78 24.33
N LEU A 459 -14.89 13.95 23.70
CA LEU A 459 -14.13 14.21 22.49
C LEU A 459 -12.77 14.81 22.89
N PRO A 460 -11.63 14.14 22.68
CA PRO A 460 -10.30 14.67 22.98
C PRO A 460 -9.91 15.81 22.03
N THR A 461 -8.88 16.59 22.39
CA THR A 461 -8.19 17.47 21.43
C THR A 461 -7.51 16.63 20.34
N PHE A 462 -7.16 17.25 19.21
CA PHE A 462 -6.46 16.57 18.12
C PHE A 462 -5.12 15.98 18.55
N GLN A 463 -4.37 16.71 19.40
CA GLN A 463 -3.09 16.22 19.91
C GLN A 463 -3.27 15.05 20.89
N GLU A 464 -4.20 15.17 21.85
CA GLU A 464 -4.52 14.06 22.78
C GLU A 464 -4.99 12.82 22.04
N TYR A 465 -5.81 13.00 21.00
CA TYR A 465 -6.23 11.92 20.11
C TYR A 465 -5.01 11.26 19.47
N LEU A 466 -4.13 12.02 18.81
CA LEU A 466 -2.98 11.44 18.09
C LEU A 466 -2.01 10.71 19.02
N ASP A 467 -1.74 11.25 20.22
CA ASP A 467 -0.78 10.67 21.15
C ASP A 467 -1.20 9.28 21.64
N SER A 468 -2.50 9.07 21.89
CA SER A 468 -3.03 7.74 22.24
C SER A 468 -3.23 6.87 21.00
N SER A 469 -3.84 7.44 19.97
CA SER A 469 -4.44 6.66 18.89
C SER A 469 -3.45 6.16 17.85
N LYS A 470 -2.27 6.79 17.76
CA LYS A 470 -1.16 6.23 16.97
C LYS A 470 -0.64 4.91 17.54
N ILE A 471 -0.79 4.70 18.85
CA ILE A 471 -0.38 3.48 19.56
C ILE A 471 -1.47 2.41 19.45
N SER A 472 -2.72 2.77 19.77
CA SER A 472 -3.89 1.88 19.70
C SER A 472 -4.21 1.40 18.28
N PHE A 473 -3.68 2.06 17.22
CA PHE A 473 -3.78 1.54 15.86
C PHE A 473 -3.09 0.17 15.69
N GLY A 474 -2.13 -0.18 16.55
CA GLY A 474 -1.48 -1.50 16.51
C GLY A 474 -0.43 -1.67 15.41
N THR A 475 0.05 -0.57 14.82
CA THR A 475 1.14 -0.57 13.83
C THR A 475 2.37 -1.29 14.36
N ARG A 476 2.78 -0.97 15.60
CA ARG A 476 3.97 -1.54 16.23
C ARG A 476 3.93 -3.07 16.25
N ILE A 477 2.86 -3.67 16.77
CA ILE A 477 2.75 -5.14 16.88
C ILE A 477 2.64 -5.79 15.51
N THR A 478 1.98 -5.12 14.56
CA THR A 478 1.81 -5.59 13.18
C THR A 478 3.12 -5.56 12.38
N ILE A 479 4.04 -4.65 12.70
CA ILE A 479 5.33 -4.50 12.00
C ILE A 479 6.43 -5.30 12.69
N LEU A 480 6.57 -5.12 14.01
CA LEU A 480 7.72 -5.61 14.77
C LEU A 480 7.87 -7.12 14.67
N GLN A 481 6.81 -7.87 15.02
CA GLN A 481 6.94 -9.31 15.15
C GLN A 481 7.17 -10.02 13.80
N PRO A 482 6.48 -9.64 12.70
CA PRO A 482 6.80 -10.18 11.38
C PRO A 482 8.22 -9.85 10.93
N ILE A 483 8.72 -8.62 11.15
CA ILE A 483 10.08 -8.23 10.72
C ILE A 483 11.17 -9.05 11.41
N LEU A 484 10.97 -9.48 12.66
CA LEU A 484 11.92 -10.36 13.36
C LEU A 484 12.10 -11.73 12.68
N THR A 485 11.20 -12.13 11.78
CA THR A 485 11.30 -13.37 10.99
C THR A 485 12.03 -13.18 9.66
N LEU A 486 12.42 -11.95 9.31
CA LEU A 486 13.20 -11.66 8.10
C LEU A 486 14.67 -12.02 8.31
N GLY A 487 15.32 -12.52 7.26
CA GLY A 487 16.57 -13.29 7.26
C GLY A 487 17.85 -12.63 7.78
N GLU A 488 17.78 -11.49 8.47
CA GLU A 488 18.93 -10.80 9.06
C GLU A 488 18.73 -10.63 10.59
N PRO A 489 19.72 -11.01 11.41
CA PRO A 489 19.69 -10.73 12.84
C PRO A 489 19.68 -9.23 13.13
N LEU A 490 18.76 -8.79 13.99
CA LEU A 490 18.58 -7.41 14.40
C LEU A 490 19.12 -7.26 15.82
N SER A 491 20.16 -6.44 16.01
CA SER A 491 20.67 -6.09 17.34
C SER A 491 19.65 -5.23 18.10
N HIS A 492 19.87 -5.02 19.39
CA HIS A 492 18.98 -4.16 20.17
C HIS A 492 18.99 -2.71 19.64
N GLU A 493 20.15 -2.21 19.23
CA GLU A 493 20.35 -0.89 18.65
C GLU A 493 19.60 -0.75 17.31
N ILE A 494 19.69 -1.75 16.44
CA ILE A 494 18.94 -1.77 15.17
C ILE A 494 17.42 -1.77 15.42
N LEU A 495 16.95 -2.53 16.42
CA LEU A 495 15.53 -2.54 16.77
C LEU A 495 15.07 -1.16 17.27
N GLN A 496 15.88 -0.46 18.07
CA GLN A 496 15.57 0.91 18.50
C GLN A 496 15.48 1.92 17.34
N GLU A 497 16.17 1.66 16.21
CA GLU A 497 16.14 2.50 15.00
C GLU A 497 14.95 2.23 14.06
N ILE A 498 14.21 1.11 14.21
CA ILE A 498 13.04 0.77 13.37
C ILE A 498 11.73 0.59 14.16
N ASP A 499 11.79 0.39 15.47
CA ASP A 499 10.61 0.20 16.33
C ASP A 499 10.08 1.53 16.90
N PHE A 500 9.11 1.51 17.81
CA PHE A 500 8.28 2.63 18.29
C PHE A 500 8.99 3.91 18.76
N SER A 501 10.23 3.86 19.26
CA SER A 501 11.00 5.07 19.56
C SER A 501 11.62 5.74 18.32
N ALA A 502 11.65 5.03 17.20
CA ALA A 502 12.21 5.51 15.96
C ALA A 502 11.21 6.40 15.22
N LYS A 503 11.75 7.50 14.66
CA LYS A 503 11.01 8.39 13.76
C LYS A 503 10.32 7.62 12.63
N PHE A 504 10.96 6.58 12.10
CA PHE A 504 10.39 5.77 11.02
C PHE A 504 9.06 5.11 11.39
N ASN A 505 8.99 4.46 12.55
CA ASN A 505 7.75 3.81 12.99
C ASN A 505 6.71 4.85 13.41
N ASP A 506 7.10 5.91 14.11
CA ASP A 506 6.18 6.99 14.51
C ASP A 506 5.49 7.63 13.29
N LEU A 507 6.26 7.91 12.21
CA LEU A 507 5.69 8.39 10.95
C LEU A 507 4.64 7.44 10.39
N ILE A 508 4.93 6.12 10.34
CA ILE A 508 3.97 5.11 9.85
C ILE A 508 2.71 5.10 10.73
N SER A 509 2.87 5.07 12.05
CA SER A 509 1.76 5.09 13.02
C SER A 509 0.86 6.30 12.83
N VAL A 510 1.43 7.50 12.71
CA VAL A 510 0.68 8.75 12.52
C VAL A 510 -0.01 8.78 11.16
N ILE A 511 0.68 8.42 10.08
CA ILE A 511 0.09 8.38 8.72
C ILE A 511 -1.14 7.47 8.69
N LEU A 512 -1.00 6.24 9.19
CA LEU A 512 -2.06 5.26 9.17
C LEU A 512 -3.23 5.65 10.08
N ARG A 513 -2.96 6.22 11.25
CA ARG A 513 -4.01 6.71 12.14
C ARG A 513 -4.80 7.86 11.52
N LEU A 514 -4.11 8.84 10.93
CA LEU A 514 -4.74 9.97 10.26
C LEU A 514 -5.66 9.50 9.14
N LYS A 515 -5.20 8.55 8.31
CA LYS A 515 -6.00 7.96 7.22
C LYS A 515 -7.16 7.09 7.71
N GLY A 516 -6.92 6.21 8.68
CA GLY A 516 -7.97 5.36 9.25
C GLY A 516 -9.09 6.16 9.92
N GLY A 517 -8.77 7.33 10.50
CA GLY A 517 -9.77 8.21 11.13
C GLY A 517 -10.66 8.99 10.16
N GLN A 518 -10.38 9.01 8.85
CA GLN A 518 -11.21 9.73 7.87
C GLN A 518 -12.52 8.99 7.52
N GLY A 519 -12.62 7.70 7.85
CA GLY A 519 -13.82 6.89 7.61
C GLY A 519 -14.80 6.82 8.81
N SER A 520 -14.40 7.37 9.96
CA SER A 520 -15.16 7.28 11.21
C SER A 520 -16.33 8.28 11.26
N VAL A 521 -17.37 7.94 12.03
CA VAL A 521 -18.55 8.81 12.19
C VAL A 521 -18.14 10.11 12.89
N VAL A 522 -18.57 11.26 12.36
CA VAL A 522 -18.27 12.62 12.88
C VAL A 522 -18.60 12.81 14.37
N GLN A 523 -19.47 11.95 14.93
CA GLN A 523 -19.93 12.01 16.32
C GLN A 523 -19.00 11.28 17.30
N GLU A 524 -18.03 10.49 16.82
CA GLU A 524 -17.05 9.77 17.64
C GLU A 524 -15.66 10.39 17.51
N ALA A 525 -14.76 10.08 18.44
CA ALA A 525 -13.38 10.59 18.41
C ALA A 525 -12.63 10.02 17.20
N SER A 526 -12.22 10.91 16.31
CA SER A 526 -11.54 10.57 15.05
C SER A 526 -10.56 11.68 14.69
N SER A 527 -9.66 11.41 13.73
CA SER A 527 -8.74 12.44 13.24
C SER A 527 -9.51 13.67 12.72
N VAL A 528 -10.64 13.47 12.04
CA VAL A 528 -11.48 14.56 11.49
C VAL A 528 -12.23 15.30 12.59
N SER A 529 -12.97 14.60 13.46
CA SER A 529 -13.79 15.25 14.50
C SER A 529 -12.95 15.98 15.55
N CYS A 530 -11.81 15.41 15.95
CA CYS A 530 -10.87 16.07 16.87
C CYS A 530 -10.18 17.27 16.20
N TYR A 531 -9.83 17.19 14.92
CA TYR A 531 -9.26 18.33 14.20
C TYR A 531 -10.26 19.48 14.06
N MET A 532 -11.52 19.18 13.75
CA MET A 532 -12.59 20.18 13.67
C MET A 532 -12.89 20.83 15.03
N LYS A 533 -12.82 20.07 16.12
CA LYS A 533 -12.97 20.58 17.49
C LYS A 533 -11.94 21.68 17.79
N ASP A 534 -10.68 21.43 17.45
CA ASP A 534 -9.60 22.37 17.73
C ASP A 534 -9.57 23.55 16.75
N ASN A 535 -10.20 23.40 15.57
CA ASN A 535 -10.25 24.40 14.50
C ASN A 535 -11.70 24.82 14.20
N ALA A 536 -12.32 25.52 15.16
CA ALA A 536 -13.71 25.93 15.06
C ALA A 536 -14.00 26.75 13.78
N GLY A 537 -15.02 26.32 13.04
CA GLY A 537 -15.48 26.98 11.81
C GLY A 537 -15.07 26.28 10.51
N LEU A 538 -14.21 25.26 10.57
CA LEU A 538 -13.91 24.41 9.41
C LEU A 538 -15.06 23.44 9.12
N THR A 539 -15.28 23.17 7.83
CA THR A 539 -16.13 22.06 7.40
C THR A 539 -15.39 20.72 7.50
N GLU A 540 -16.14 19.62 7.43
CA GLU A 540 -15.56 18.27 7.34
C GLU A 540 -14.64 18.14 6.11
N GLU A 541 -15.03 18.71 4.97
CA GLU A 541 -14.22 18.72 3.75
C GLU A 541 -12.89 19.48 3.94
N ASP A 542 -12.94 20.64 4.60
CA ASP A 542 -11.73 21.42 4.92
C ASP A 542 -10.79 20.65 5.85
N ALA A 543 -11.34 19.98 6.87
CA ALA A 543 -10.58 19.16 7.79
C ALA A 543 -9.90 17.97 7.09
N ILE A 544 -10.64 17.26 6.22
CA ILE A 544 -10.11 16.15 5.41
C ILE A 544 -8.98 16.66 4.50
N HIS A 545 -9.15 17.82 3.86
CA HIS A 545 -8.10 18.42 3.04
C HIS A 545 -6.84 18.71 3.86
N CYS A 546 -6.99 19.37 5.01
CA CYS A 546 -5.85 19.67 5.90
C CYS A 546 -5.13 18.40 6.36
N ILE A 547 -5.86 17.36 6.76
CA ILE A 547 -5.28 16.08 7.18
C ILE A 547 -4.55 15.41 6.00
N ASN A 548 -5.10 15.47 4.79
CA ASN A 548 -4.43 14.92 3.61
C ASN A 548 -3.13 15.66 3.29
N ASP A 549 -3.09 16.99 3.44
CA ASP A 549 -1.85 17.76 3.29
C ASP A 549 -0.81 17.36 4.35
N MET A 550 -1.24 17.13 5.60
CA MET A 550 -0.36 16.60 6.65
C MET A 550 0.20 15.24 6.28
N VAL A 551 -0.64 14.31 5.85
CA VAL A 551 -0.22 12.96 5.41
C VAL A 551 0.78 13.06 4.25
N ASN A 552 0.53 13.91 3.26
CA ASN A 552 1.45 14.10 2.13
C ASN A 552 2.83 14.61 2.56
N ASN A 553 2.90 15.45 3.58
CA ASN A 553 4.18 15.90 4.14
C ASN A 553 4.88 14.80 4.95
N LEU A 554 4.14 14.06 5.78
CA LEU A 554 4.67 12.92 6.52
C LEU A 554 5.18 11.82 5.60
N LEU A 555 4.54 11.58 4.46
CA LEU A 555 5.02 10.62 3.45
C LEU A 555 6.38 11.01 2.86
N LYS A 556 6.66 12.31 2.67
CA LYS A 556 7.98 12.78 2.22
C LYS A 556 9.03 12.50 3.30
N GLU A 557 8.70 12.73 4.57
CA GLU A 557 9.59 12.36 5.69
C GLU A 557 9.82 10.85 5.76
N LEU A 558 8.77 10.06 5.52
CA LEU A 558 8.86 8.60 5.49
C LEU A 558 9.76 8.11 4.34
N ASN A 559 9.65 8.73 3.17
CA ASN A 559 10.54 8.47 2.03
C ASN A 559 12.00 8.72 2.39
N TRP A 560 12.28 9.83 3.08
CA TRP A 560 13.63 10.15 3.56
C TRP A 560 14.13 9.09 4.54
N GLU A 561 13.35 8.73 5.54
CA GLU A 561 13.77 7.73 6.53
C GLU A 561 13.97 6.31 5.92
N LEU A 562 13.18 5.95 4.90
CA LEU A 562 13.36 4.71 4.13
C LEU A 562 14.70 4.69 3.39
N LEU A 563 15.12 5.82 2.81
CA LEU A 563 16.25 5.89 1.88
C LEU A 563 17.48 6.62 2.45
N LYS A 564 17.43 7.05 3.72
CA LYS A 564 18.57 7.74 4.34
C LYS A 564 19.82 6.86 4.30
N PRO A 565 20.97 7.41 3.86
CA PRO A 565 22.19 6.64 3.62
C PRO A 565 22.83 6.11 4.90
N ASP A 566 22.68 6.82 6.02
CA ASP A 566 23.39 6.51 7.28
C ASP A 566 22.59 5.60 8.24
N SER A 567 21.65 4.81 7.71
CA SER A 567 20.84 3.88 8.52
C SER A 567 21.56 2.56 8.74
N ASN A 568 21.66 2.12 10.00
CA ASN A 568 22.19 0.78 10.32
C ASN A 568 21.15 -0.33 10.11
N VAL A 569 19.87 0.05 10.00
CA VAL A 569 18.77 -0.89 9.76
C VAL A 569 18.85 -1.49 8.35
N PRO A 570 18.81 -2.84 8.23
CA PRO A 570 18.73 -3.51 6.94
C PRO A 570 17.63 -2.94 6.05
N ILE A 571 17.96 -2.72 4.77
CA ILE A 571 16.99 -2.15 3.82
C ILE A 571 15.78 -3.07 3.62
N SER A 572 15.96 -4.39 3.78
CA SER A 572 14.89 -5.39 3.76
C SER A 572 13.85 -5.11 4.85
N CYS A 573 14.28 -4.82 6.08
CA CYS A 573 13.40 -4.48 7.20
C CYS A 573 12.69 -3.13 6.99
N ARG A 574 13.42 -2.09 6.57
CA ARG A 574 12.82 -0.77 6.28
C ARG A 574 11.79 -0.86 5.15
N LYS A 575 12.09 -1.59 4.07
CA LYS A 575 11.16 -1.84 2.96
C LYS A 575 9.93 -2.60 3.43
N ALA A 576 10.09 -3.63 4.26
CA ALA A 576 8.96 -4.38 4.81
C ALA A 576 8.01 -3.49 5.64
N ALA A 577 8.54 -2.67 6.55
CA ALA A 577 7.75 -1.72 7.33
C ALA A 577 7.11 -0.63 6.45
N PHE A 578 7.84 -0.08 5.48
CA PHE A 578 7.28 0.87 4.50
C PHE A 578 6.14 0.23 3.70
N ASP A 579 6.28 -1.03 3.30
CA ASP A 579 5.28 -1.73 2.52
C ASP A 579 4.04 -2.11 3.33
N ILE A 580 4.20 -2.36 4.63
CA ILE A 580 3.09 -2.43 5.57
C ILE A 580 2.32 -1.10 5.58
N CYS A 581 3.00 0.05 5.65
CA CYS A 581 2.34 1.35 5.52
C CYS A 581 1.61 1.48 4.18
N ARG A 582 2.25 1.08 3.09
CA ARG A 582 1.71 1.15 1.72
C ARG A 582 0.45 0.30 1.54
N ILE A 583 0.42 -0.93 2.07
CA ILE A 583 -0.75 -1.80 1.98
C ILE A 583 -1.88 -1.31 2.88
N PHE A 584 -1.55 -0.78 4.07
CA PHE A 584 -2.58 -0.21 4.93
C PHE A 584 -3.24 1.01 4.28
N HIS A 585 -2.42 1.90 3.74
CA HIS A 585 -2.86 3.09 3.01
C HIS A 585 -3.69 2.74 1.77
N HIS A 586 -3.37 1.65 1.05
CA HIS A 586 -4.19 1.12 -0.03
C HIS A 586 -5.62 0.80 0.44
N GLY A 587 -5.76 0.09 1.57
CA GLY A 587 -7.08 -0.25 2.09
C GLY A 587 -7.92 0.95 2.54
N TYR A 588 -7.28 2.04 3.01
CA TYR A 588 -7.98 3.27 3.41
C TYR A 588 -8.19 4.29 2.29
N LYS A 589 -7.74 4.00 1.07
CA LYS A 589 -7.66 5.00 -0.01
C LYS A 589 -9.00 5.68 -0.31
N TYR A 590 -10.10 4.92 -0.38
CA TYR A 590 -11.43 5.46 -0.72
C TYR A 590 -12.37 5.54 0.48
N ARG A 591 -12.22 4.63 1.43
CA ARG A 591 -13.06 4.42 2.62
C ARG A 591 -12.38 3.37 3.49
N ASP A 592 -12.99 3.03 4.62
CA ASP A 592 -12.54 1.91 5.43
C ASP A 592 -12.66 0.58 4.65
N GLY A 593 -11.52 0.09 4.17
CA GLY A 593 -11.35 -1.21 3.51
C GLY A 593 -11.38 -2.41 4.45
N TYR A 594 -11.29 -2.18 5.76
CA TYR A 594 -11.11 -3.19 6.80
C TYR A 594 -12.41 -3.47 7.56
N GLY A 595 -13.27 -2.46 7.75
CA GLY A 595 -14.56 -2.59 8.45
C GLY A 595 -15.67 -3.27 7.65
N ASP A 596 -15.80 -2.96 6.36
CA ASP A 596 -16.70 -3.66 5.42
C ASP A 596 -15.89 -3.96 4.16
N ALA A 597 -15.53 -5.24 3.93
CA ALA A 597 -14.68 -5.66 2.81
C ALA A 597 -15.17 -5.03 1.50
N THR A 598 -14.46 -3.97 1.09
CA THR A 598 -14.90 -3.09 0.02
C THR A 598 -14.79 -3.81 -1.31
N ILE A 599 -15.43 -3.28 -2.35
CA ILE A 599 -15.29 -3.86 -3.70
C ILE A 599 -13.82 -3.82 -4.15
N GLU A 600 -13.08 -2.81 -3.70
CA GLU A 600 -11.66 -2.64 -3.98
C GLU A 600 -10.81 -3.73 -3.31
N VAL A 601 -11.01 -4.00 -2.01
CA VAL A 601 -10.31 -5.07 -1.30
C VAL A 601 -10.70 -6.45 -1.83
N LYS A 602 -11.99 -6.68 -2.15
CA LYS A 602 -12.42 -7.93 -2.79
C LYS A 602 -11.78 -8.15 -4.15
N ASN A 603 -11.62 -7.09 -4.94
CA ASN A 603 -10.91 -7.17 -6.22
C ASN A 603 -9.42 -7.45 -6.03
N LEU A 604 -8.80 -6.91 -4.98
CA LEU A 604 -7.42 -7.24 -4.62
C LEU A 604 -7.26 -8.74 -4.33
N VAL A 605 -8.12 -9.30 -3.45
CA VAL A 605 -8.13 -10.74 -3.13
C VAL A 605 -8.27 -11.57 -4.40
N LYS A 606 -9.28 -11.26 -5.22
CA LYS A 606 -9.51 -11.97 -6.49
C LYS A 606 -8.28 -11.97 -7.39
N ARG A 607 -7.75 -10.78 -7.70
CA ARG A 607 -6.67 -10.61 -8.69
C ARG A 607 -5.31 -11.15 -8.22
N THR A 608 -5.06 -11.20 -6.91
CA THR A 608 -3.72 -11.51 -6.38
C THR A 608 -3.62 -12.85 -5.66
N VAL A 609 -4.76 -13.45 -5.29
CA VAL A 609 -4.84 -14.68 -4.49
C VAL A 609 -5.78 -15.74 -5.06
N LEU A 610 -6.85 -15.38 -5.78
CA LEU A 610 -7.82 -16.38 -6.29
C LEU A 610 -7.67 -16.69 -7.79
N GLU A 611 -7.30 -15.69 -8.58
CA GLU A 611 -7.20 -15.80 -10.03
C GLU A 611 -5.74 -16.05 -10.46
N PRO A 612 -5.40 -17.21 -11.05
CA PRO A 612 -4.11 -17.40 -11.69
C PRO A 612 -4.03 -16.54 -12.96
N VAL A 613 -2.81 -16.21 -13.37
CA VAL A 613 -2.56 -15.46 -14.61
C VAL A 613 -2.53 -16.43 -15.79
N PRO A 614 -3.28 -16.19 -16.87
CA PRO A 614 -3.20 -17.03 -18.07
C PRO A 614 -1.79 -16.99 -18.67
N LEU A 615 -1.17 -18.16 -18.86
CA LEU A 615 0.15 -18.29 -19.47
C LEU A 615 0.13 -17.92 -20.95
#